data_AF-A0A7C5I6B5-F1
#
_entry.id   AF-A0A7C5I6B5-F1
#
_cell.length_a   1.000
_cell.length_b   1.000
_cell.length_c   1.000
_cell.angle_alpha   90.00
_cell.angle_beta   90.00
_cell.angle_gamma   90.00
#
_symmetry.space_group_name_H-M   'P 1'
#
loop_
_entity.id
_entity.type
_entity.pdbx_description
1 polymer ?
#
loop_
_entity_poly.entity_id
_entity_poly.type
_entity_poly.pdbx_seq_one_letter_code
_entity_poly.pdbx_strand_id
1 'polypeptide(L)'
;MSKPHGGKLINRCVFRDVDLNDANVVRVNADRAEDIENIAHGVFSPLEGFLCRNDLESVLDDKRLDNDIPWTIPILLDLDEKELAGAKEGDTIFLTHENGMVSEMEIEEIYTIDKKKVAEKVYGTTDPSHPGVSMTFNMKDLIIGGRITLLKEGKKPFDEFLLWPKETRILFREKGWKEIVAFQTRNPPHIGHEYVQKTALTFVDGIFINPIIGKKKKGDFKDEVILKSYDALI
;
A
#
# COMPACT_ATOMS: atom_id res chain seq x y z
N MET A 1 8.68 21.51 1.79
CA MET A 1 8.05 20.17 1.90
C MET A 1 6.90 20.06 0.93
N SER A 2 6.90 19.03 0.08
CA SER A 2 5.87 18.83 -0.95
C SER A 2 4.49 18.62 -0.32
N LYS A 3 3.44 19.09 -0.99
CA LYS A 3 2.07 18.76 -0.60
C LYS A 3 1.81 17.26 -0.84
N PRO A 4 1.02 16.57 0.00
CA PRO A 4 0.56 15.22 -0.29
C PRO A 4 -0.18 15.17 -1.63
N HIS A 5 -0.14 14.01 -2.28
CA HIS A 5 -0.91 13.78 -3.50
C HIS A 5 -2.41 13.93 -3.22
N GLY A 6 -3.15 14.60 -4.11
CA GLY A 6 -4.53 15.03 -3.85
C GLY A 6 -4.69 16.18 -2.84
N GLY A 7 -3.58 16.77 -2.37
CA GLY A 7 -3.57 17.99 -1.54
C GLY A 7 -3.73 17.78 -0.03
N LYS A 8 -4.16 16.60 0.41
CA LYS A 8 -4.35 16.24 1.82
C LYS A 8 -3.69 14.90 2.11
N LEU A 9 -2.98 14.81 3.24
CA LEU A 9 -2.48 13.53 3.73
C LEU A 9 -3.64 12.80 4.39
N ILE A 10 -3.99 11.63 3.85
CA ILE A 10 -5.00 10.77 4.46
C ILE A 10 -4.48 10.22 5.78
N ASN A 11 -5.36 10.18 6.78
CA ASN A 11 -5.10 9.54 8.05
C ASN A 11 -6.41 8.87 8.49
N ARG A 12 -6.46 7.55 8.37
CA ARG A 12 -7.60 6.71 8.76
C ARG A 12 -7.24 5.80 9.93
N CYS A 13 -6.29 6.22 10.76
CA CYS A 13 -5.93 5.50 11.99
C CYS A 13 -6.77 6.03 13.17
N VAL A 14 -7.61 5.17 13.75
CA VAL A 14 -8.42 5.45 14.93
C VAL A 14 -8.25 4.29 15.91
N PHE A 15 -7.15 4.34 16.67
CA PHE A 15 -6.78 3.23 17.53
C PHE A 15 -7.74 3.05 18.71
N ARG A 16 -8.37 1.88 18.77
CA ARG A 16 -9.31 1.48 19.83
C ARG A 16 -9.44 -0.04 19.88
N ASP A 17 -9.72 -0.56 21.08
CA ASP A 17 -10.13 -1.96 21.21
C ASP A 17 -11.56 -2.14 20.69
N VAL A 18 -11.80 -3.26 20.02
CA VAL A 18 -13.09 -3.65 19.46
C VAL A 18 -13.36 -5.11 19.78
N ASP A 19 -14.60 -5.39 20.18
CA ASP A 19 -15.10 -6.75 20.36
C ASP A 19 -15.55 -7.31 19.01
N LEU A 20 -15.02 -8.47 18.63
CA LEU A 20 -15.26 -9.12 17.35
C LEU A 20 -16.19 -10.35 17.46
N ASN A 21 -16.70 -10.69 18.66
CA ASN A 21 -17.39 -11.96 18.91
C ASN A 21 -18.69 -12.14 18.09
N ASP A 22 -19.35 -11.07 17.67
CA ASP A 22 -20.57 -11.09 16.83
C ASP A 22 -20.43 -10.28 15.53
N ALA A 23 -19.19 -9.95 15.16
CA ALA A 23 -18.92 -9.12 13.99
C ALA A 23 -18.66 -9.95 12.73
N ASN A 24 -18.95 -9.38 11.56
CA ASN A 24 -18.53 -9.95 10.29
C ASN A 24 -17.02 -9.75 10.12
N VAL A 25 -16.25 -10.80 10.40
CA VAL A 25 -14.78 -10.76 10.35
C VAL A 25 -14.25 -11.47 9.12
N VAL A 26 -13.46 -10.75 8.34
CA VAL A 26 -12.71 -11.24 7.19
C VAL A 26 -11.23 -11.30 7.57
N ARG A 27 -10.62 -12.47 7.39
CA ARG A 27 -9.16 -12.63 7.53
C ARG A 27 -8.49 -12.32 6.21
N VAL A 28 -7.68 -11.26 6.19
CA VAL A 28 -6.92 -10.86 5.01
C VAL A 28 -5.54 -11.50 4.99
N ASN A 29 -4.91 -11.56 3.82
CA ASN A 29 -3.52 -11.98 3.69
C ASN A 29 -2.55 -10.82 3.96
N ALA A 30 -1.24 -11.11 4.01
CA ALA A 30 -0.21 -10.11 4.27
C ALA A 30 -0.22 -8.95 3.26
N ASP A 31 -0.43 -9.23 1.96
CA ASP A 31 -0.45 -8.19 0.91
C ASP A 31 -1.62 -7.22 1.09
N ARG A 32 -2.78 -7.70 1.54
CA ARG A 32 -3.94 -6.85 1.84
C ARG A 32 -3.77 -6.11 3.17
N ALA A 33 -3.14 -6.72 4.17
CA ALA A 33 -2.82 -6.05 5.43
C ALA A 33 -1.88 -4.84 5.21
N GLU A 34 -0.84 -5.00 4.38
CA GLU A 34 0.03 -3.90 3.98
C GLU A 34 -0.71 -2.79 3.22
N ASP A 35 -1.61 -3.14 2.31
CA ASP A 35 -2.42 -2.14 1.60
C ASP A 35 -3.33 -1.35 2.56
N ILE A 36 -3.96 -2.02 3.54
CA ILE A 36 -4.81 -1.37 4.55
C ILE A 36 -4.00 -0.35 5.35
N GLU A 37 -2.82 -0.72 5.84
CA GLU A 37 -1.98 0.21 6.59
C GLU A 37 -1.44 1.35 5.71
N ASN A 38 -1.04 1.06 4.46
CA ASN A 38 -0.61 2.10 3.51
C ASN A 38 -1.72 3.11 3.19
N ILE A 39 -2.97 2.65 3.05
CA ILE A 39 -4.13 3.54 2.94
C ILE A 39 -4.29 4.34 4.22
N ALA A 40 -4.31 3.67 5.38
CA ALA A 40 -4.62 4.28 6.66
C ALA A 40 -3.61 5.36 7.08
N HIS A 41 -2.32 5.10 6.89
CA HIS A 41 -1.23 6.04 7.19
C HIS A 41 -1.00 7.07 6.07
N GLY A 42 -1.78 7.02 5.00
CA GLY A 42 -1.77 7.99 3.91
C GLY A 42 -0.60 7.85 2.94
N VAL A 43 0.09 6.71 2.93
CA VAL A 43 1.07 6.36 1.89
C VAL A 43 0.39 6.37 0.53
N PHE A 44 -0.85 5.87 0.47
CA PHE A 44 -1.68 5.87 -0.73
C PHE A 44 -2.62 7.07 -0.85
N SER A 45 -2.31 8.20 -0.21
CA SER A 45 -3.11 9.43 -0.42
C SER A 45 -3.24 9.71 -1.94
N PRO A 46 -4.45 9.99 -2.45
CA PRO A 46 -5.65 10.40 -1.72
C PRO A 46 -6.62 9.27 -1.33
N LEU A 47 -6.26 7.99 -1.52
CA LEU A 47 -7.17 6.88 -1.23
C LEU A 47 -7.54 6.83 0.26
N GLU A 48 -8.83 6.66 0.54
CA GLU A 48 -9.37 6.44 1.90
C GLU A 48 -9.85 4.99 2.12
N GLY A 49 -9.70 4.14 1.11
CA GLY A 49 -10.22 2.79 1.06
C GLY A 49 -9.83 2.03 -0.20
N PHE A 50 -10.40 0.84 -0.37
CA PHE A 50 -10.30 0.06 -1.61
C PHE A 50 -11.18 0.67 -2.69
N LEU A 51 -10.74 0.62 -3.94
CA LEU A 51 -11.43 1.31 -5.03
C LEU A 51 -12.84 0.76 -5.26
N CYS A 52 -13.78 1.66 -5.49
CA CYS A 52 -15.07 1.31 -6.10
C CYS A 52 -14.93 1.20 -7.63
N ARG A 53 -15.97 0.73 -8.30
CA ARG A 53 -15.92 0.41 -9.74
C ARG A 53 -15.55 1.63 -10.60
N ASN A 54 -16.11 2.80 -10.31
CA ASN A 54 -15.84 4.00 -11.10
C ASN A 54 -14.36 4.40 -11.04
N ASP A 55 -13.75 4.40 -9.86
CA ASP A 55 -12.33 4.66 -9.70
C ASP A 55 -11.49 3.58 -10.40
N LEU A 56 -11.88 2.30 -10.32
CA LEU A 56 -11.19 1.24 -11.04
C LEU A 56 -11.21 1.49 -12.55
N GLU A 57 -12.39 1.71 -13.14
CA GLU A 57 -12.52 1.91 -14.59
C GLU A 57 -11.72 3.14 -15.06
N SER A 58 -11.81 4.26 -14.34
CA SER A 58 -11.02 5.47 -14.60
C SER A 58 -9.50 5.19 -14.50
N VAL A 59 -9.06 4.43 -13.50
CA VAL A 59 -7.63 4.06 -13.35
C VAL A 59 -7.17 3.19 -14.51
N LEU A 60 -8.00 2.26 -14.97
CA LEU A 60 -7.65 1.37 -16.08
C LEU A 60 -7.52 2.14 -17.39
N ASP A 61 -8.48 3.01 -17.69
CA ASP A 61 -8.60 3.69 -18.97
C ASP A 61 -7.77 4.98 -19.06
N ASP A 62 -7.78 5.81 -18.00
CA ASP A 62 -7.22 7.16 -18.01
C ASP A 62 -6.02 7.34 -17.07
N LYS A 63 -5.67 6.33 -16.27
CA LYS A 63 -4.60 6.40 -15.25
C LYS A 63 -4.85 7.50 -14.23
N ARG A 64 -6.12 7.68 -13.87
CA ARG A 64 -6.61 8.66 -12.91
C ARG A 64 -7.72 8.06 -12.07
N LEU A 65 -7.96 8.62 -10.89
CA LEU A 65 -9.19 8.38 -10.15
C LEU A 65 -10.36 9.11 -10.83
N ASP A 66 -11.59 8.81 -10.44
CA ASP A 66 -12.80 9.44 -11.00
C ASP A 66 -12.80 10.98 -10.82
N ASN A 67 -12.11 11.47 -9.79
CA ASN A 67 -11.92 12.89 -9.53
C ASN A 67 -10.74 13.54 -10.28
N ASP A 68 -10.26 12.90 -11.35
CA ASP A 68 -9.13 13.33 -12.20
C ASP A 68 -7.75 13.32 -11.50
N ILE A 69 -7.61 12.86 -10.25
CA ILE A 69 -6.30 12.77 -9.61
C ILE A 69 -5.47 11.62 -10.24
N PRO A 70 -4.22 11.86 -10.70
CA PRO A 70 -3.38 10.81 -11.29
C PRO A 70 -3.20 9.58 -10.38
N TRP A 71 -3.51 8.39 -10.88
CA TRP A 71 -3.36 7.14 -10.15
C TRP A 71 -3.34 5.95 -11.12
N THR A 72 -2.29 5.13 -11.07
CA THR A 72 -1.99 4.18 -12.15
C THR A 72 -2.21 2.71 -11.79
N ILE A 73 -2.25 2.37 -10.50
CA ILE A 73 -2.30 0.97 -10.02
C ILE A 73 -3.54 0.79 -9.13
N PRO A 74 -4.51 -0.04 -9.51
CA PRO A 74 -5.72 -0.21 -8.71
C PRO A 74 -5.42 -0.96 -7.41
N ILE A 75 -5.97 -0.47 -6.29
CA ILE A 75 -5.86 -1.09 -4.96
C ILE A 75 -7.22 -1.72 -4.62
N LEU A 76 -7.30 -3.04 -4.73
CA LEU A 76 -8.55 -3.81 -4.68
C LEU A 76 -8.56 -4.80 -3.51
N LEU A 77 -9.73 -5.05 -2.93
CA LEU A 77 -9.95 -6.16 -1.99
C LEU A 77 -10.83 -7.20 -2.67
N ASP A 78 -10.31 -8.41 -2.84
CA ASP A 78 -11.06 -9.54 -3.41
C ASP A 78 -11.49 -10.54 -2.32
N LEU A 79 -12.77 -10.90 -2.31
CA LEU A 79 -13.38 -11.88 -1.42
C LEU A 79 -14.21 -12.90 -2.21
N ASP A 80 -14.48 -14.04 -1.59
CA ASP A 80 -15.51 -14.97 -2.04
C ASP A 80 -16.82 -14.80 -1.24
N GLU A 81 -17.90 -15.43 -1.72
CA GLU A 81 -19.21 -15.33 -1.06
C GLU A 81 -19.20 -15.86 0.39
N LYS A 82 -18.30 -16.80 0.72
CA LYS A 82 -18.22 -17.38 2.07
C LYS A 82 -17.55 -16.40 3.02
N GLU A 83 -16.47 -15.75 2.57
CA GLU A 83 -15.77 -14.73 3.34
C GLU A 83 -16.62 -13.48 3.57
N LEU A 84 -17.42 -13.09 2.57
CA LEU A 84 -18.35 -11.98 2.71
C LEU A 84 -19.43 -12.27 3.77
N ALA A 85 -19.71 -13.55 4.05
CA ALA A 85 -20.65 -13.99 5.09
C ALA A 85 -22.05 -13.35 5.01
N GLY A 86 -22.49 -13.00 3.79
CA GLY A 86 -23.79 -12.35 3.56
C GLY A 86 -23.83 -10.84 3.82
N ALA A 87 -22.69 -10.20 4.13
CA ALA A 87 -22.56 -8.75 4.18
C ALA A 87 -22.90 -8.10 2.83
N LYS A 88 -23.48 -6.91 2.87
CA LYS A 88 -24.00 -6.17 1.72
C LYS A 88 -23.41 -4.77 1.67
N GLU A 89 -23.64 -4.08 0.56
CA GLU A 89 -23.38 -2.65 0.44
C GLU A 89 -24.10 -1.88 1.57
N GLY A 90 -23.38 -0.97 2.21
CA GLY A 90 -23.81 -0.24 3.41
C GLY A 90 -23.47 -0.92 4.73
N ASP A 91 -23.11 -2.22 4.74
CA ASP A 91 -22.67 -2.90 5.96
C ASP A 91 -21.23 -2.54 6.32
N THR A 92 -20.88 -2.77 7.60
CA THR A 92 -19.50 -2.69 8.08
C THR A 92 -18.97 -4.09 8.36
N ILE A 93 -17.75 -4.36 7.89
CA ILE A 93 -17.00 -5.59 8.16
C ILE A 93 -15.68 -5.26 8.86
N PHE A 94 -15.11 -6.24 9.56
CA PHE A 94 -13.78 -6.13 10.14
C PHE A 94 -12.77 -6.93 9.34
N LEU A 95 -11.66 -6.30 8.98
CA LEU A 95 -10.52 -6.92 8.31
C LEU A 95 -9.44 -7.20 9.35
N THR A 96 -9.03 -8.46 9.47
CA THR A 96 -8.04 -8.90 10.46
C THR A 96 -6.87 -9.63 9.81
N HIS A 97 -5.70 -9.51 10.40
CA HIS A 97 -4.52 -10.27 9.99
C HIS A 97 -3.86 -10.96 11.19
N GLU A 98 -3.12 -12.03 10.92
CA GLU A 98 -2.51 -12.88 11.96
C GLU A 98 -1.44 -12.19 12.81
N ASN A 99 -0.88 -11.09 12.33
CA ASN A 99 0.05 -10.26 13.09
C ASN A 99 -0.64 -9.35 14.12
N GLY A 100 -1.96 -9.41 14.23
CA GLY A 100 -2.77 -8.64 15.18
C GLY A 100 -3.35 -7.34 14.63
N MET A 101 -3.16 -7.05 13.34
CA MET A 101 -3.80 -5.91 12.67
C MET A 101 -5.32 -6.08 12.68
N VAL A 102 -6.04 -5.00 12.98
CA VAL A 102 -7.50 -4.92 12.90
C VAL A 102 -7.89 -3.61 12.24
N SER A 103 -8.74 -3.68 11.22
CA SER A 103 -9.37 -2.54 10.55
C SER A 103 -10.87 -2.78 10.44
N GLU A 104 -11.66 -1.73 10.44
CA GLU A 104 -13.04 -1.78 9.95
C GLU A 104 -13.09 -1.29 8.50
N MET A 105 -14.07 -1.76 7.75
CA MET A 105 -14.36 -1.32 6.39
C MET A 105 -15.86 -1.11 6.23
N GLU A 106 -16.24 0.06 5.74
CA GLU A 106 -17.60 0.35 5.29
C GLU A 106 -17.70 -0.06 3.82
N ILE A 107 -18.59 -1.00 3.49
CA ILE A 107 -18.75 -1.49 2.12
C ILE A 107 -19.56 -0.47 1.32
N GLU A 108 -18.93 0.15 0.31
CA GLU A 108 -19.61 1.09 -0.59
C GLU A 108 -20.13 0.40 -1.85
N GLU A 109 -19.39 -0.57 -2.38
CA GLU A 109 -19.79 -1.30 -3.60
C GLU A 109 -19.26 -2.74 -3.58
N ILE A 110 -20.06 -3.68 -4.06
CA ILE A 110 -19.66 -5.07 -4.32
C ILE A 110 -19.82 -5.36 -5.80
N TYR A 111 -18.72 -5.70 -6.49
CA TYR A 111 -18.73 -5.83 -7.93
C TYR A 111 -17.78 -6.93 -8.45
N THR A 112 -17.93 -7.27 -9.73
CA THR A 112 -17.06 -8.22 -10.43
C THR A 112 -16.21 -7.48 -11.46
N ILE A 113 -15.06 -8.06 -11.80
CA ILE A 113 -14.11 -7.47 -12.75
C ILE A 113 -13.77 -8.45 -13.88
N ASP A 114 -13.49 -7.91 -15.07
CA ASP A 114 -12.79 -8.65 -16.11
C ASP A 114 -11.29 -8.68 -15.79
N LYS A 115 -10.85 -9.77 -15.15
CA LYS A 115 -9.45 -9.99 -14.75
C LYS A 115 -8.48 -9.86 -15.94
N LYS A 116 -8.90 -10.22 -17.15
CA LYS A 116 -8.10 -10.09 -18.38
C LYS A 116 -7.96 -8.62 -18.79
N LYS A 117 -9.05 -7.84 -18.76
CA LYS A 117 -9.02 -6.40 -18.99
C LYS A 117 -8.07 -5.71 -18.00
N VAL A 118 -8.16 -6.04 -16.71
CA VAL A 118 -7.28 -5.48 -15.67
C VAL A 118 -5.82 -5.81 -15.97
N ALA A 119 -5.50 -7.07 -16.25
CA ALA A 119 -4.13 -7.50 -16.53
C ALA A 119 -3.51 -6.76 -17.73
N GLU A 120 -4.24 -6.69 -18.85
CA GLU A 120 -3.82 -5.98 -20.06
C GLU A 120 -3.59 -4.48 -19.79
N LYS A 121 -4.55 -3.82 -19.13
CA LYS A 121 -4.53 -2.37 -18.91
C LYS A 121 -3.51 -1.92 -17.86
N VAL A 122 -3.18 -2.77 -16.88
CA VAL A 122 -2.22 -2.45 -15.81
C VAL A 122 -0.81 -2.88 -16.16
N TYR A 123 -0.63 -4.09 -16.71
CA TYR A 123 0.69 -4.68 -16.94
C TYR A 123 1.13 -4.66 -18.41
N GLY A 124 0.23 -4.33 -19.34
CA GLY A 124 0.51 -4.35 -20.79
C GLY A 124 0.66 -5.76 -21.36
N THR A 125 0.23 -6.79 -20.62
CA THR A 125 0.28 -8.20 -21.03
C THR A 125 -0.72 -9.02 -20.25
N THR A 126 -1.15 -10.14 -20.83
CA THR A 126 -1.96 -11.17 -20.15
C THR A 126 -1.17 -12.47 -19.93
N ASP A 127 0.16 -12.46 -20.08
CA ASP A 127 1.00 -13.62 -19.82
C ASP A 127 1.03 -13.97 -18.31
N PRO A 128 0.54 -15.16 -17.89
CA PRO A 128 0.57 -15.59 -16.50
C PRO A 128 1.98 -15.74 -15.91
N SER A 129 3.04 -15.74 -16.74
CA SER A 129 4.42 -15.69 -16.26
C SER A 129 4.76 -14.36 -15.58
N HIS A 130 4.04 -13.28 -15.91
CA HIS A 130 4.17 -11.99 -15.25
C HIS A 130 3.55 -12.06 -13.84
N PRO A 131 4.30 -11.75 -12.76
CA PRO A 131 3.79 -11.91 -11.39
C PRO A 131 2.52 -11.14 -11.10
N GLY A 132 2.38 -9.92 -11.64
CA GLY A 132 1.18 -9.11 -11.48
C GLY A 132 -0.04 -9.70 -12.19
N VAL A 133 0.16 -10.30 -13.38
CA VAL A 133 -0.92 -10.96 -14.13
C VAL A 133 -1.38 -12.20 -13.39
N SER A 134 -0.42 -13.02 -12.94
CA SER A 134 -0.70 -14.20 -12.12
C SER A 134 -1.50 -13.85 -10.87
N MET A 135 -1.14 -12.77 -10.17
CA MET A 135 -1.87 -12.29 -9.01
C MET A 135 -3.30 -11.89 -9.37
N THR A 136 -3.49 -11.08 -10.41
CA THR A 136 -4.83 -10.63 -10.86
C THR A 136 -5.71 -11.80 -11.30
N PHE A 137 -5.18 -12.80 -11.99
CA PHE A 137 -5.96 -13.96 -12.42
C PHE A 137 -6.36 -14.88 -11.27
N ASN A 138 -5.58 -14.90 -10.19
CA ASN A 138 -5.86 -15.66 -8.97
C ASN A 138 -6.71 -14.90 -7.95
N MET A 139 -7.11 -13.65 -8.21
CA MET A 139 -8.09 -12.95 -7.38
C MET A 139 -9.39 -13.72 -7.32
N LYS A 140 -10.12 -13.58 -6.22
CA LYS A 140 -11.49 -14.08 -6.06
C LYS A 140 -12.47 -13.31 -6.93
N ASP A 141 -13.73 -13.72 -6.91
CA ASP A 141 -14.71 -13.26 -7.90
C ASP A 141 -15.38 -11.94 -7.52
N LEU A 142 -15.48 -11.62 -6.23
CA LEU A 142 -16.06 -10.38 -5.74
C LEU A 142 -14.96 -9.40 -5.35
N ILE A 143 -15.07 -8.17 -5.85
CA ILE A 143 -14.28 -7.02 -5.42
C ILE A 143 -15.14 -6.16 -4.51
N ILE A 144 -14.57 -5.78 -3.38
CA ILE A 144 -15.22 -4.99 -2.35
C ILE A 144 -14.56 -3.61 -2.33
N GLY A 145 -15.32 -2.59 -2.73
CA GLY A 145 -14.93 -1.19 -2.68
C GLY A 145 -15.47 -0.51 -1.43
N GLY A 146 -14.71 0.43 -0.87
CA GLY A 146 -15.15 1.23 0.26
C GLY A 146 -14.05 1.64 1.22
N ARG A 147 -14.40 2.57 2.10
CA ARG A 147 -13.48 3.18 3.07
C ARG A 147 -13.07 2.22 4.18
N ILE A 148 -11.80 2.33 4.58
CA ILE A 148 -11.25 1.58 5.71
C ILE A 148 -10.90 2.51 6.86
N THR A 149 -10.87 1.98 8.09
CA THR A 149 -10.32 2.64 9.27
C THR A 149 -9.46 1.65 10.04
N LEU A 150 -8.17 1.92 10.18
CA LEU A 150 -7.26 1.08 10.96
C LEU A 150 -7.51 1.31 12.46
N LEU A 151 -7.85 0.22 13.17
CA LEU A 151 -8.21 0.24 14.59
C LEU A 151 -7.07 -0.29 15.47
N LYS A 152 -6.21 -1.14 14.92
CA LYS A 152 -5.05 -1.69 15.60
C LYS A 152 -3.98 -2.05 14.58
N GLU A 153 -2.75 -1.62 14.84
CA GLU A 153 -1.58 -1.97 14.03
C GLU A 153 -1.20 -3.44 14.24
N GLY A 154 -0.76 -4.08 13.16
CA GLY A 154 -0.12 -5.38 13.25
C GLY A 154 1.34 -5.25 13.64
N LYS A 155 1.90 -6.29 14.28
CA LYS A 155 3.35 -6.36 14.48
C LYS A 155 4.05 -6.61 13.15
N LYS A 156 5.18 -5.93 12.87
CA LYS A 156 6.00 -6.26 11.70
C LYS A 156 7.47 -6.43 12.06
N PRO A 157 8.22 -7.19 11.26
CA PRO A 157 9.67 -7.20 11.40
C PRO A 157 10.23 -5.81 11.03
N PHE A 158 11.28 -5.39 11.74
CA PHE A 158 11.98 -4.12 11.47
C PHE A 158 11.15 -2.86 11.73
N ASP A 159 10.15 -2.93 12.62
CA ASP A 159 9.31 -1.79 13.03
C ASP A 159 10.14 -0.59 13.51
N GLU A 160 11.35 -0.81 14.03
CA GLU A 160 12.28 0.25 14.44
C GLU A 160 12.76 1.15 13.29
N PHE A 161 12.69 0.68 12.05
CA PHE A 161 13.03 1.45 10.85
C PHE A 161 11.80 2.04 10.14
N LEU A 162 10.60 1.65 10.56
CA LEU A 162 9.35 2.08 9.93
C LEU A 162 9.03 3.53 10.31
N LEU A 163 8.89 4.38 9.31
CA LEU A 163 8.40 5.75 9.47
C LEU A 163 7.28 6.00 8.47
N TRP A 164 6.09 6.31 8.98
CA TRP A 164 4.94 6.70 8.18
C TRP A 164 5.11 8.11 7.58
N PRO A 165 4.32 8.48 6.56
CA PRO A 165 4.40 9.79 5.92
C PRO A 165 4.32 10.96 6.90
N LYS A 166 3.55 10.85 7.98
CA LYS A 166 3.48 11.89 9.02
C LYS A 166 4.81 12.06 9.76
N GLU A 167 5.46 10.95 10.12
CA GLU A 167 6.69 10.92 10.91
C GLU A 167 7.89 11.35 10.09
N THR A 168 8.04 10.85 8.85
CA THR A 168 9.08 11.31 7.92
C THR A 168 9.01 12.82 7.68
N ARG A 169 7.79 13.36 7.53
CA ARG A 169 7.58 14.82 7.41
C ARG A 169 7.95 15.59 8.68
N ILE A 170 7.75 15.03 9.87
CA ILE A 170 8.24 15.65 11.11
C ILE A 170 9.77 15.62 11.11
N LEU A 171 10.37 14.45 10.87
CA LEU A 171 11.82 14.25 10.84
C LEU A 171 12.54 15.20 9.88
N PHE A 172 12.04 15.39 8.66
CA PHE A 172 12.64 16.30 7.70
C PHE A 172 12.60 17.77 8.19
N ARG A 173 11.54 18.17 8.89
CA ARG A 173 11.46 19.52 9.47
C ARG A 173 12.44 19.70 10.62
N GLU A 174 12.55 18.72 11.51
CA GLU A 174 13.51 18.74 12.61
C GLU A 174 14.96 18.79 12.11
N LYS A 175 15.25 18.12 10.98
CA LYS A 175 16.55 18.21 10.30
C LYS A 175 16.78 19.51 9.52
N GLY A 176 15.76 20.36 9.38
CA GLY A 176 15.82 21.58 8.57
C GLY A 176 15.85 21.33 7.05
N TRP A 177 15.57 20.11 6.60
CA TRP A 177 15.59 19.74 5.18
C TRP A 177 14.40 20.33 4.43
N LYS A 178 14.67 21.06 3.35
CA LYS A 178 13.66 21.65 2.45
C LYS A 178 13.56 20.87 1.15
N GLU A 179 14.70 20.44 0.62
CA GLU A 179 14.84 19.64 -0.59
C GLU A 179 15.34 18.24 -0.20
N ILE A 180 14.59 17.22 -0.62
CA ILE A 180 14.84 15.82 -0.27
C ILE A 180 14.72 14.99 -1.53
N VAL A 181 15.71 14.15 -1.80
CA VAL A 181 15.61 13.09 -2.82
C VAL A 181 15.29 11.77 -2.15
N ALA A 182 14.22 11.11 -2.57
CA ALA A 182 13.92 9.74 -2.13
C ALA A 182 14.63 8.74 -3.04
N PHE A 183 15.29 7.75 -2.45
CA PHE A 183 15.93 6.65 -3.16
C PHE A 183 15.23 5.33 -2.82
N GLN A 184 14.37 4.89 -3.74
CA GLN A 184 13.66 3.61 -3.63
C GLN A 184 14.57 2.45 -4.04
N THR A 185 14.59 1.39 -3.25
CA THR A 185 15.39 0.20 -3.56
C THR A 185 14.75 -1.08 -3.01
N ARG A 186 15.16 -2.22 -3.57
CA ARG A 186 14.85 -3.56 -3.03
C ARG A 186 16.09 -4.44 -2.93
N ASN A 187 17.26 -3.84 -3.18
CA ASN A 187 18.54 -4.53 -3.29
C ASN A 187 19.57 -3.90 -2.34
N PRO A 188 20.59 -4.65 -1.91
CA PRO A 188 21.76 -4.08 -1.24
C PRO A 188 22.41 -2.99 -2.10
N PRO A 189 22.98 -1.95 -1.48
CA PRO A 189 23.72 -0.94 -2.21
C PRO A 189 24.99 -1.52 -2.85
N HIS A 190 25.41 -0.89 -3.95
CA HIS A 190 26.71 -1.09 -4.58
C HIS A 190 27.22 0.28 -5.06
N ILE A 191 28.45 0.37 -5.56
CA ILE A 191 29.11 1.63 -5.94
C ILE A 191 28.24 2.49 -6.88
N GLY A 192 27.51 1.87 -7.83
CA GLY A 192 26.56 2.59 -8.67
C GLY A 192 25.44 3.31 -7.90
N HIS A 193 24.85 2.67 -6.89
CA HIS A 193 23.83 3.29 -6.03
C HIS A 193 24.44 4.43 -5.22
N GLU A 194 25.62 4.22 -4.64
CA GLU A 194 26.35 5.24 -3.89
C GLU A 194 26.67 6.46 -4.76
N TYR A 195 27.11 6.26 -6.01
CA TYR A 195 27.42 7.35 -6.93
C TYR A 195 26.19 8.21 -7.22
N VAL A 196 25.04 7.58 -7.51
CA VAL A 196 23.78 8.30 -7.75
C VAL A 196 23.33 9.06 -6.50
N GLN A 197 23.42 8.44 -5.32
CA GLN A 197 23.07 9.08 -4.05
C GLN A 197 24.00 10.26 -3.75
N LYS A 198 25.32 10.10 -3.84
CA LYS A 198 26.28 11.19 -3.63
C LYS A 198 26.08 12.34 -4.62
N THR A 199 25.79 12.02 -5.88
CA THR A 199 25.49 13.02 -6.90
C THR A 199 24.23 13.81 -6.53
N ALA A 200 23.15 13.13 -6.15
CA ALA A 200 21.91 13.79 -5.72
C ALA A 200 22.13 14.69 -4.48
N LEU A 201 22.92 14.27 -3.49
CA LEU A 201 23.26 15.08 -2.31
C LEU A 201 23.98 16.39 -2.63
N THR A 202 24.58 16.54 -3.82
CA THR A 202 25.17 17.83 -4.23
C THR A 202 24.11 18.90 -4.54
N PHE A 203 22.84 18.49 -4.72
CA PHE A 203 21.74 19.36 -5.11
C PHE A 203 20.64 19.54 -4.06
N VAL A 204 20.64 18.74 -2.98
CA VAL A 204 19.55 18.72 -1.98
C VAL A 204 20.08 18.64 -0.55
N ASP A 205 19.23 18.96 0.41
CA ASP A 205 19.60 18.97 1.83
C ASP A 205 19.78 17.55 2.41
N GLY A 206 19.13 16.55 1.80
CA GLY A 206 19.24 15.17 2.26
C GLY A 206 18.65 14.13 1.31
N ILE A 207 19.05 12.89 1.55
CA ILE A 207 18.50 11.72 0.87
C ILE A 207 17.68 10.89 1.87
N PHE A 208 16.49 10.52 1.43
CA PHE A 208 15.65 9.55 2.10
C PHE A 208 15.79 8.18 1.40
N ILE A 209 16.66 7.33 1.93
CA ILE A 209 16.83 5.96 1.45
C ILE A 209 15.63 5.14 1.96
N ASN A 210 14.80 4.65 1.05
CA ASN A 210 13.54 3.99 1.36
C ASN A 210 13.53 2.57 0.76
N PRO A 211 14.13 1.58 1.43
CA PRO A 211 14.08 0.19 0.96
C PRO A 211 12.67 -0.38 1.12
N ILE A 212 12.17 -1.07 0.08
CA ILE A 212 10.97 -1.91 0.23
C ILE A 212 11.38 -3.14 1.04
N ILE A 213 10.70 -3.31 2.17
CA ILE A 213 10.74 -4.50 3.03
C ILE A 213 9.43 -5.25 2.82
N GLY A 214 9.47 -6.57 2.68
CA GLY A 214 8.27 -7.38 2.49
C GLY A 214 8.40 -8.46 1.42
N LYS A 215 7.31 -8.72 0.68
CA LYS A 215 7.20 -9.86 -0.26
C LYS A 215 8.28 -9.78 -1.34
N LYS A 216 9.02 -10.87 -1.46
CA LYS A 216 10.19 -11.01 -2.34
C LYS A 216 9.94 -11.93 -3.51
N LYS A 217 10.62 -11.64 -4.61
CA LYS A 217 10.73 -12.57 -5.73
C LYS A 217 11.80 -13.61 -5.43
N LYS A 218 11.66 -14.80 -6.02
CA LYS A 218 12.69 -15.83 -5.96
C LYS A 218 14.00 -15.26 -6.51
N GLY A 219 15.03 -15.19 -5.67
CA GLY A 219 16.34 -14.62 -5.99
C GLY A 219 16.65 -13.28 -5.30
N ASP A 220 15.69 -12.65 -4.62
CA ASP A 220 15.94 -11.41 -3.88
C ASP A 220 16.74 -11.66 -2.58
N PHE A 221 17.53 -10.66 -2.16
CA PHE A 221 18.28 -10.66 -0.90
C PHE A 221 17.33 -10.60 0.32
N LYS A 222 17.76 -11.11 1.48
CA LYS A 222 17.00 -11.01 2.75
C LYS A 222 16.94 -9.56 3.25
N ASP A 223 15.85 -9.19 3.94
CA ASP A 223 15.61 -7.79 4.38
C ASP A 223 16.70 -7.32 5.34
N GLU A 224 17.05 -8.19 6.29
CA GLU A 224 18.16 -7.98 7.21
C GLU A 224 19.48 -7.69 6.48
N VAL A 225 19.75 -8.37 5.36
CA VAL A 225 20.98 -8.15 4.59
C VAL A 225 20.93 -6.80 3.89
N ILE A 226 19.77 -6.43 3.33
CA ILE A 226 19.57 -5.12 2.68
C ILE A 226 19.78 -4.01 3.69
N LEU A 227 19.08 -4.06 4.83
CA LEU A 227 19.16 -3.05 5.89
C LEU A 227 20.58 -2.93 6.44
N LYS A 228 21.22 -4.04 6.84
CA LYS A 228 22.61 -4.04 7.31
C LYS A 228 23.60 -3.50 6.29
N SER A 229 23.34 -3.69 5.00
CA SER A 229 24.23 -3.17 3.96
C SER A 229 24.07 -1.66 3.76
N TYR A 230 22.87 -1.10 3.97
CA TYR A 230 22.69 0.36 4.00
C TYR A 230 23.28 0.96 5.28
N ASP A 231 23.10 0.32 6.44
CA ASP A 231 23.73 0.76 7.69
C ASP A 231 25.25 0.79 7.59
N ALA A 232 25.86 -0.15 6.86
CA ALA A 232 27.31 -0.17 6.63
C ALA A 232 27.79 0.87 5.60
N LEU A 233 26.90 1.36 4.74
CA LEU A 233 27.23 2.37 3.72
C LEU A 233 27.23 3.79 4.28
N ILE A 234 26.34 4.07 5.24
CA ILE A 234 26.09 5.40 5.85
C ILE A 234 27.11 5.67 6.95
#